data_AF-A0A1L6ZIH4-F1
#
_entry.id   AF-A0A1L6ZIH4-F1
#
_cell.length_a   1.000
_cell.length_b   1.000
_cell.length_c   1.000
_cell.angle_alpha   90.00
_cell.angle_beta   90.00
_cell.angle_gamma   90.00
#
_symmetry.space_group_name_H-M   'P 1'
#
loop_
_entity.id
_entity.type
_entity.pdbx_description
1 polymer ?
#
loop_
_entity_poly.entity_id
_entity_poly.type
_entity_poly.pdbx_seq_one_letter_code
_entity_poly.pdbx_strand_id
1 'polypeptide(L)'
;MSKKQRDELEKLKNKAEQNRQMHFSMSKKAYMSKNALHIFALIGSSIIAIITFADSKTFAVWFPYMTDDNYKLIVGGFAGVIFIITILEEYLRFAERASSHENVGKQLTGFIRRVSTYLSHEKINEDDVEKFSEEYIEIHENAPIIPDKVFLKEKQRLKRKIDVSKKLDHNPHMSVNFYLLKMKIKNIFIFRRDDHN
;
A
#
# COMPACT_ATOMS: atom_id res chain seq x y z
N MET A 1 32.14 -11.95 22.44
CA MET A 1 31.40 -10.71 22.14
C MET A 1 30.34 -11.02 21.10
N SER A 2 29.11 -10.55 21.18
CA SER A 2 28.20 -10.53 22.33
C SER A 2 26.85 -10.94 21.73
N LYS A 3 26.28 -12.08 22.16
CA LYS A 3 24.97 -12.56 21.68
C LYS A 3 23.91 -11.44 21.68
N LYS A 4 24.01 -10.54 22.66
CA LYS A 4 23.20 -9.32 22.79
C LYS A 4 23.30 -8.37 21.57
N GLN A 5 24.49 -8.09 21.06
CA GLN A 5 24.70 -7.22 19.88
C GLN A 5 24.06 -7.82 18.62
N ARG A 6 24.20 -9.13 18.45
CA ARG A 6 23.56 -9.86 17.34
C ARG A 6 22.04 -9.82 17.45
N ASP A 7 21.52 -10.05 18.65
CA ASP A 7 20.07 -9.96 18.94
C ASP A 7 19.52 -8.54 18.71
N GLU A 8 20.31 -7.50 19.00
CA GLU A 8 19.95 -6.09 18.75
C GLU A 8 19.86 -5.79 17.24
N LEU A 9 20.84 -6.21 16.46
CA LEU A 9 20.82 -6.08 15.00
C LEU A 9 19.67 -6.87 14.37
N GLU A 10 19.38 -8.08 14.87
CA GLU A 10 18.21 -8.85 14.41
C GLU A 10 16.89 -8.14 14.74
N LYS A 11 16.76 -7.53 15.92
CA LYS A 11 15.60 -6.71 16.27
C LYS A 11 15.46 -5.51 15.34
N LEU A 12 16.55 -4.79 15.05
CA LEU A 12 16.54 -3.66 14.12
C LEU A 12 16.14 -4.10 12.70
N LYS A 13 16.72 -5.20 12.20
CA LYS A 13 16.34 -5.80 10.91
C LYS A 13 14.86 -6.15 10.87
N ASN A 14 14.32 -6.80 11.91
CA ASN A 14 12.92 -7.18 11.98
C ASN A 14 11.97 -5.96 12.00
N LYS A 15 12.35 -4.89 12.73
CA LYS A 15 11.62 -3.61 12.71
C LYS A 15 11.67 -2.98 11.32
N ALA A 16 12.85 -2.92 10.69
CA ALA A 16 13.03 -2.39 9.35
C ALA A 16 12.22 -3.17 8.31
N GLU A 17 12.15 -4.50 8.42
CA GLU A 17 11.33 -5.33 7.53
C GLU A 17 9.83 -5.05 7.68
N GLN A 18 9.37 -4.84 8.92
CA GLN A 18 8.00 -4.41 9.18
C GLN A 18 7.73 -3.04 8.56
N ASN A 19 8.60 -2.05 8.80
CA ASN A 19 8.47 -0.70 8.24
C ASN A 19 8.48 -0.70 6.71
N ARG A 20 9.40 -1.46 6.09
CA ARG A 20 9.48 -1.64 4.64
C ARG A 20 8.15 -2.11 4.06
N GLN A 21 7.55 -3.14 4.65
CA GLN A 21 6.26 -3.68 4.19
C GLN A 21 5.15 -2.62 4.27
N MET A 22 5.15 -1.80 5.33
CA MET A 22 4.15 -0.75 5.52
C MET A 22 4.32 0.37 4.50
N HIS A 23 5.54 0.86 4.30
CA HIS A 23 5.86 1.88 3.31
C HIS A 23 5.51 1.44 1.88
N PHE A 24 5.88 0.22 1.46
CA PHE A 24 5.48 -0.26 0.14
C PHE A 24 3.96 -0.47 -0.01
N SER A 25 3.27 -0.90 1.05
CA SER A 25 1.80 -1.01 1.01
C SER A 25 1.12 0.36 0.88
N MET A 26 1.63 1.37 1.60
CA MET A 26 1.14 2.75 1.51
C MET A 26 1.41 3.36 0.14
N SER A 27 2.63 3.18 -0.38
CA SER A 27 3.00 3.62 -1.72
C SER A 27 2.07 3.02 -2.78
N LYS A 28 1.88 1.70 -2.75
CA LYS A 28 0.98 1.01 -3.70
C LYS A 28 -0.45 1.54 -3.63
N LYS A 29 -1.00 1.76 -2.43
CA LYS A 29 -2.36 2.28 -2.27
C LYS A 29 -2.49 3.69 -2.84
N ALA A 30 -1.54 4.58 -2.53
CA ALA A 30 -1.52 5.93 -3.07
C ALA A 30 -1.38 5.94 -4.61
N TYR A 31 -0.52 5.08 -5.17
CA TYR A 31 -0.38 4.92 -6.62
C TYR A 31 -1.67 4.41 -7.28
N MET A 32 -2.36 3.46 -6.66
CA MET A 32 -3.66 2.97 -7.14
C MET A 32 -4.72 4.07 -7.10
N SER A 33 -4.80 4.84 -6.02
CA SER A 33 -5.73 5.97 -5.91
C SER A 33 -5.45 7.04 -6.96
N LYS A 34 -4.16 7.39 -7.17
CA LYS A 34 -3.74 8.31 -8.24
C LYS A 34 -4.20 7.81 -9.61
N ASN A 35 -3.89 6.56 -9.95
CA ASN A 35 -4.25 6.02 -11.26
C ASN A 35 -5.77 5.93 -11.45
N ALA A 36 -6.53 5.60 -10.40
CA ALA A 36 -7.99 5.57 -10.48
C ALA A 36 -8.58 6.95 -10.78
N LEU A 37 -8.13 7.99 -10.07
CA LEU A 37 -8.58 9.37 -10.32
C LEU A 37 -8.17 9.83 -11.72
N HIS A 38 -6.92 9.57 -12.11
CA HIS A 38 -6.41 9.95 -13.43
C HIS A 38 -7.18 9.30 -14.58
N ILE A 39 -7.45 7.98 -14.47
CA ILE A 39 -8.24 7.25 -15.46
C ILE A 39 -9.66 7.80 -15.52
N PHE A 40 -10.27 8.06 -14.36
CA PHE A 40 -11.62 8.63 -14.30
C PHE A 40 -11.69 10.02 -14.94
N ALA A 41 -10.73 10.89 -14.61
CA ALA A 41 -10.62 12.20 -15.20
C ALA A 41 -10.44 12.11 -16.71
N LEU A 42 -9.55 11.24 -17.19
CA LEU A 42 -9.27 11.09 -18.63
C LEU A 42 -10.48 10.56 -19.40
N ILE A 43 -11.10 9.47 -18.95
CA ILE A 43 -12.31 8.91 -19.59
C ILE A 43 -13.45 9.92 -19.54
N GLY A 44 -13.68 10.55 -18.38
CA GLY A 44 -14.73 11.55 -18.21
C GLY A 44 -14.52 12.75 -19.13
N SER A 45 -13.30 13.26 -19.23
CA SER A 45 -12.93 14.36 -20.14
C SER A 45 -13.19 13.99 -21.60
N SER A 46 -12.82 12.77 -22.02
CA SER A 46 -13.07 12.30 -23.38
C SER A 46 -14.57 12.17 -23.68
N ILE A 47 -15.35 11.64 -22.75
CA ILE A 47 -16.82 11.55 -22.88
C ILE A 47 -17.41 12.96 -22.99
N ILE A 48 -17.00 13.89 -22.12
CA ILE A 48 -17.43 15.29 -22.16
C ILE A 48 -17.11 15.93 -23.51
N ALA A 49 -15.91 15.73 -24.04
CA ALA A 49 -15.53 16.27 -25.34
C ALA A 49 -16.47 15.76 -26.44
N ILE A 50 -16.75 14.45 -26.47
CA ILE A 50 -17.66 13.84 -27.46
C ILE A 50 -19.07 14.41 -27.33
N ILE A 51 -19.64 14.44 -26.13
CA ILE A 51 -21.01 14.96 -25.93
C ILE A 51 -21.09 16.47 -26.17
N THR A 52 -20.05 17.24 -25.87
CA THR A 52 -20.04 18.70 -26.10
C THR A 52 -20.21 19.04 -27.58
N PHE A 53 -19.66 18.23 -28.48
CA PHE A 53 -19.81 18.42 -29.93
C PHE A 53 -21.01 17.68 -30.54
N ALA A 54 -21.65 16.78 -29.79
CA ALA A 54 -22.82 16.06 -30.25
C ALA A 54 -24.10 16.91 -30.06
N ASP A 55 -24.98 16.89 -31.06
CA ASP A 55 -26.28 17.56 -30.99
C ASP A 55 -27.23 16.76 -30.08
N SER A 56 -28.14 17.45 -29.38
CA SER A 56 -29.16 16.83 -28.52
C SER A 56 -30.01 15.80 -29.31
N LYS A 57 -30.25 16.10 -30.59
CA LYS A 57 -30.99 15.25 -31.53
C LYS A 57 -30.30 13.91 -31.78
N THR A 58 -28.97 13.84 -31.70
CA THR A 58 -28.23 12.58 -31.83
C THR A 58 -28.61 11.57 -30.74
N PHE A 59 -29.06 12.05 -29.58
CA PHE A 59 -29.48 11.21 -28.46
C PHE A 59 -30.99 11.03 -28.36
N ALA A 60 -31.79 11.66 -29.24
CA ALA A 60 -33.25 11.58 -29.21
C ALA A 60 -33.81 10.15 -29.34
N VAL A 61 -33.07 9.24 -30.00
CA VAL A 61 -33.42 7.81 -30.10
C VAL A 61 -33.42 7.12 -28.73
N TRP A 62 -32.51 7.53 -27.84
CA TRP A 62 -32.35 6.97 -26.51
C TRP A 62 -33.09 7.78 -25.45
N PHE A 63 -33.21 9.10 -25.65
CA PHE A 63 -33.84 10.04 -24.73
C PHE A 63 -34.80 10.99 -25.47
N PRO A 64 -36.01 10.53 -25.82
CA PRO A 64 -36.94 11.26 -26.69
C PRO A 64 -37.51 12.54 -26.05
N TYR A 65 -37.40 12.70 -24.73
CA TYR A 65 -37.87 13.89 -24.00
C TYR A 65 -36.74 14.89 -23.67
N MET A 66 -35.56 14.71 -24.26
CA MET A 66 -34.41 15.55 -23.97
C MET A 66 -34.48 16.87 -24.75
N THR A 67 -34.67 17.98 -24.03
CA THR A 67 -34.60 19.34 -24.59
C THR A 67 -33.15 19.84 -24.62
N ASP A 68 -32.84 20.79 -25.50
CA ASP A 68 -31.51 21.40 -25.61
C ASP A 68 -31.02 22.03 -24.30
N ASP A 69 -31.92 22.66 -23.54
CA ASP A 69 -31.59 23.28 -22.26
C ASP A 69 -31.20 22.23 -21.21
N ASN A 70 -31.97 21.14 -21.13
CA ASN A 70 -31.67 20.03 -20.21
C ASN A 70 -30.37 19.32 -20.61
N TYR A 71 -30.14 19.17 -21.92
CA TYR A 71 -28.88 18.62 -22.45
C TYR A 71 -27.67 19.45 -22.02
N LYS A 72 -27.71 20.77 -22.23
CA LYS A 72 -26.63 21.67 -21.83
C LYS A 72 -26.38 21.66 -20.33
N LEU A 73 -27.44 21.61 -19.51
CA LEU A 73 -27.32 21.51 -18.05
C LEU A 73 -26.64 20.20 -17.62
N ILE A 74 -27.01 19.07 -18.24
CA ILE A 74 -26.41 17.76 -17.93
C ILE A 74 -24.94 17.74 -18.34
N VAL A 75 -24.62 18.17 -19.57
CA VAL A 75 -23.24 18.22 -20.07
C VAL A 75 -22.39 19.14 -19.19
N GLY A 76 -22.89 20.35 -18.88
CA GLY A 76 -22.22 21.31 -18.00
C GLY A 76 -22.03 20.79 -16.57
N GLY A 77 -23.04 20.12 -16.02
CA GLY A 77 -22.94 19.48 -14.69
C GLY A 77 -21.88 18.37 -14.67
N PHE A 78 -21.87 17.51 -15.68
CA PHE A 78 -20.86 16.46 -15.82
C PHE A 78 -19.45 17.04 -15.97
N ALA A 79 -19.30 18.10 -16.76
CA ALA A 79 -18.05 18.83 -16.90
C ALA A 79 -17.57 19.43 -15.57
N GLY A 80 -18.48 20.02 -14.79
CA GLY A 80 -18.19 20.51 -13.45
C GLY A 80 -17.69 19.41 -12.51
N VAL A 81 -18.31 18.22 -12.54
CA VAL A 81 -17.87 17.06 -11.73
C VAL A 81 -16.47 16.60 -12.12
N ILE A 82 -16.18 16.46 -13.42
CA ILE A 82 -14.84 16.07 -13.88
C ILE A 82 -13.80 17.11 -13.50
N PHE A 83 -14.12 18.40 -13.63
CA PHE A 83 -13.24 19.48 -13.21
C PHE A 83 -12.92 19.43 -11.71
N ILE A 84 -13.92 19.19 -10.85
CA ILE A 84 -13.71 18.99 -9.40
C ILE A 84 -12.77 17.80 -9.14
N ILE A 85 -12.94 16.70 -9.87
CA ILE A 85 -12.09 15.51 -9.72
C ILE A 85 -10.65 15.81 -10.12
N THR A 86 -10.43 16.54 -11.21
CA THR A 86 -9.09 16.98 -11.61
C THR A 86 -8.44 17.87 -10.54
N ILE A 87 -9.20 18.78 -9.92
CA ILE A 87 -8.70 19.58 -8.79
C ILE A 87 -8.34 18.69 -7.59
N LEU A 88 -9.18 17.71 -7.26
CA LEU A 88 -8.92 16.78 -6.15
C LEU A 88 -7.69 15.90 -6.42
N GLU A 89 -7.48 15.46 -7.65
CA GLU A 89 -6.29 14.71 -8.06
C GLU A 89 -5.01 15.51 -7.75
N GLU A 90 -5.00 16.79 -8.13
CA GLU A 90 -3.88 17.69 -7.87
C GLU A 90 -3.70 17.99 -6.38
N TYR A 91 -4.80 18.32 -5.67
CA TYR A 91 -4.75 18.69 -4.26
C TYR A 91 -4.30 17.54 -3.35
N LEU A 92 -4.75 16.30 -3.63
CA LEU A 92 -4.44 15.14 -2.79
C LEU A 92 -3.01 14.64 -2.96
N ARG A 93 -2.30 15.08 -4.01
CA ARG A 93 -0.87 14.84 -4.25
C ARG A 93 -0.46 13.36 -4.05
N PHE A 94 -1.32 12.43 -4.47
CA PHE A 94 -1.13 11.00 -4.24
C PHE A 94 0.16 10.46 -4.87
N ALA A 95 0.61 11.04 -5.98
CA ALA A 95 1.85 10.66 -6.65
C ALA A 95 3.07 10.89 -5.75
N GLU A 96 3.16 12.05 -5.11
CA GLU A 96 4.27 12.40 -4.24
C GLU A 96 4.25 11.59 -2.96
N ARG A 97 3.05 11.38 -2.38
CA ARG A 97 2.88 10.49 -1.24
C ARG A 97 3.33 9.07 -1.58
N ALA A 98 2.97 8.57 -2.77
CA ALA A 98 3.40 7.25 -3.23
C ALA A 98 4.92 7.17 -3.35
N SER A 99 5.54 8.18 -3.97
CA SER A 99 6.99 8.28 -4.17
C SER A 99 7.75 8.37 -2.84
N SER A 100 7.30 9.22 -1.91
CA SER A 100 7.91 9.38 -0.58
C SER A 100 7.91 8.05 0.20
N HIS A 101 6.77 7.35 0.26
CA HIS A 101 6.73 6.04 0.90
C HIS A 101 7.58 4.99 0.14
N GLU A 102 7.62 5.02 -1.20
CA GLU A 102 8.44 4.09 -1.99
C GLU A 102 9.94 4.29 -1.71
N ASN A 103 10.39 5.54 -1.63
CA ASN A 103 11.78 5.89 -1.37
C ASN A 103 12.25 5.35 -0.02
N VAL A 104 11.47 5.56 1.04
CA VAL A 104 11.78 4.99 2.36
C VAL A 104 11.76 3.47 2.33
N GLY A 105 10.81 2.86 1.60
CA GLY A 105 10.80 1.41 1.38
C GLY A 105 12.10 0.89 0.72
N LYS A 106 12.67 1.62 -0.24
CA LYS A 106 13.95 1.30 -0.89
C LYS A 106 15.13 1.47 0.07
N GLN A 107 15.18 2.57 0.83
CA GLN A 107 16.20 2.79 1.86
C GLN A 107 16.21 1.67 2.90
N LEU A 108 15.03 1.31 3.44
CA LEU A 108 14.89 0.19 4.38
C LEU A 108 15.28 -1.16 3.75
N THR A 109 15.04 -1.35 2.45
CA THR A 109 15.51 -2.55 1.73
C THR A 109 17.04 -2.61 1.69
N GLY A 110 17.69 -1.49 1.39
CA GLY A 110 19.15 -1.35 1.44
C GLY A 110 19.70 -1.64 2.84
N PHE A 111 19.07 -1.06 3.86
CA PHE A 111 19.41 -1.28 5.27
C PHE A 111 19.32 -2.75 5.67
N ILE A 112 18.19 -3.42 5.41
CA ILE A 112 18.00 -4.85 5.71
C ILE A 112 19.08 -5.69 5.04
N ARG A 113 19.45 -5.38 3.79
CA ARG A 113 20.50 -6.10 3.07
C ARG A 113 21.85 -5.92 3.77
N ARG A 114 22.26 -4.69 4.09
CA ARG A 114 23.53 -4.41 4.79
C ARG A 114 23.59 -5.11 6.15
N VAL A 115 22.54 -4.98 6.97
CA VAL A 115 22.48 -5.66 8.28
C VAL A 115 22.51 -7.18 8.11
N SER A 116 21.83 -7.74 7.11
CA SER A 116 21.86 -9.19 6.86
C SER A 116 23.25 -9.69 6.46
N THR A 117 23.95 -8.94 5.60
CA THR A 117 25.34 -9.24 5.25
C THR A 117 26.24 -9.14 6.48
N TYR A 118 26.09 -8.10 7.29
CA TYR A 118 26.91 -7.92 8.49
C TYR A 118 26.65 -9.01 9.55
N LEU A 119 25.39 -9.42 9.74
CA LEU A 119 25.02 -10.56 10.59
C LEU A 119 25.64 -11.89 10.13
N SER A 120 26.05 -12.02 8.87
CA SER A 120 26.72 -13.22 8.37
C SER A 120 28.19 -13.32 8.81
N HIS A 121 28.78 -12.22 9.29
CA HIS A 121 30.15 -12.22 9.79
C HIS A 121 30.27 -12.94 11.15
N GLU A 122 31.45 -13.54 11.39
CA GLU A 122 31.75 -14.23 12.66
C GLU A 122 31.94 -13.27 13.82
N LYS A 123 32.47 -12.07 13.55
CA LYS A 123 32.71 -11.03 14.56
C LYS A 123 31.84 -9.82 14.28
N ILE A 124 31.15 -9.35 15.32
CA ILE A 124 30.32 -8.14 15.34
C ILE A 124 30.98 -7.17 16.32
N ASN A 125 31.21 -5.94 15.86
CA ASN A 125 31.76 -4.86 16.67
C ASN A 125 30.62 -3.96 17.21
N GLU A 126 30.82 -3.38 18.38
CA GLU A 126 29.85 -2.48 19.01
C GLU A 126 29.66 -1.19 18.22
N ASP A 127 30.76 -0.58 17.78
CA ASP A 127 30.74 0.66 16.98
C ASP A 127 29.90 0.52 15.70
N ASP A 128 29.89 -0.68 15.10
CA ASP A 128 29.09 -0.92 13.89
C ASP A 128 27.60 -1.11 14.22
N VAL A 129 27.26 -1.66 15.39
CA VAL A 129 25.88 -1.76 15.87
C VAL A 129 25.30 -0.36 16.10
N GLU A 130 26.10 0.53 16.68
CA GLU A 130 25.73 1.93 16.87
C GLU A 130 25.50 2.62 15.53
N LYS A 131 26.42 2.50 14.56
CA LYS A 131 26.24 3.02 13.19
C LYS A 131 24.96 2.52 12.51
N PHE A 132 24.64 1.23 12.64
CA PHE A 132 23.37 0.70 12.10
C PHE A 132 22.14 1.26 12.83
N SER A 133 22.27 1.56 14.12
CA SER A 133 21.19 2.19 14.89
C SER A 133 20.97 3.63 14.45
N GLU A 134 22.04 4.39 14.26
CA GLU A 134 22.00 5.76 13.72
C GLU A 134 21.42 5.81 12.31
N GLU A 135 21.90 4.94 11.41
CA GLU A 135 21.36 4.84 10.05
C GLU A 135 19.85 4.51 10.06
N TYR A 136 19.43 3.63 10.96
CA TYR A 136 18.01 3.31 11.12
C TYR A 136 17.20 4.54 11.59
N ILE A 137 17.72 5.32 12.54
CA ILE A 137 17.08 6.54 13.05
C ILE A 137 16.96 7.57 11.92
N GLU A 138 18.04 7.84 11.18
CA GLU A 138 18.06 8.81 10.09
C GLU A 138 17.02 8.49 9.00
N ILE A 139 16.85 7.20 8.65
CA ILE A 139 15.80 6.78 7.70
C ILE A 139 14.41 7.12 8.25
N HIS A 140 14.17 7.00 9.56
CA HIS A 140 12.87 7.24 10.18
C HIS A 140 12.58 8.72 10.42
N GLU A 141 13.59 9.54 10.70
CA GLU A 141 13.41 11.00 10.85
C GLU A 141 12.85 11.64 9.58
N ASN A 142 13.25 11.11 8.42
CA ASN A 142 12.79 11.57 7.12
C ASN A 142 11.56 10.82 6.60
N ALA A 143 11.02 9.87 7.38
CA ALA A 143 9.95 9.00 6.91
C ALA A 143 8.55 9.64 7.05
N PRO A 144 7.68 9.48 6.04
CA PRO A 144 6.29 9.88 6.18
C PRO A 144 5.57 9.04 7.23
N ILE A 145 4.70 9.68 8.01
CA ILE A 145 3.96 9.06 9.12
C ILE A 145 3.09 7.89 8.63
N ILE A 146 3.13 6.80 9.38
CA ILE A 146 2.29 5.62 9.16
C ILE A 146 1.17 5.61 10.22
N PRO A 147 -0.12 5.60 9.82
CA PRO A 147 -1.21 5.50 10.78
C PRO A 147 -1.23 4.14 11.51
N ASP A 148 -1.58 4.12 12.79
CA ASP A 148 -1.63 2.90 13.63
C ASP A 148 -2.52 1.79 13.06
N LYS A 149 -3.66 2.17 12.46
CA LYS A 149 -4.56 1.22 11.78
C LYS A 149 -3.85 0.50 10.64
N VAL A 150 -2.98 1.20 9.90
CA VAL A 150 -2.15 0.62 8.84
C VAL A 150 -1.06 -0.25 9.47
N PHE A 151 -0.45 0.22 10.56
CA PHE A 151 0.59 -0.51 11.27
C PHE A 151 0.14 -1.91 11.68
N LEU A 152 -0.96 -2.02 12.42
CA LEU A 152 -1.46 -3.32 12.92
C LEU A 152 -1.88 -4.24 11.77
N LYS A 153 -2.58 -3.69 10.77
CA LYS A 153 -3.06 -4.44 9.61
C LYS A 153 -1.91 -5.03 8.79
N GLU A 154 -0.90 -4.22 8.48
CA GLU A 154 0.24 -4.66 7.68
C GLU A 154 1.19 -5.55 8.49
N LYS A 155 1.32 -5.35 9.80
CA LYS A 155 2.03 -6.28 10.71
C LYS A 155 1.41 -7.68 10.65
N GLN A 156 0.09 -7.78 10.76
CA GLN A 156 -0.63 -9.05 10.63
C GLN A 156 -0.41 -9.66 9.24
N ARG A 157 -0.48 -8.85 8.18
CA ARG A 157 -0.24 -9.29 6.80
C ARG A 157 1.17 -9.83 6.60
N LEU A 158 2.19 -9.17 7.14
CA LEU A 158 3.58 -9.61 7.08
C LEU A 158 3.75 -10.96 7.77
N LYS A 159 3.24 -11.10 9.00
CA LYS A 159 3.31 -12.38 9.74
C LYS A 159 2.65 -13.53 8.98
N ARG A 160 1.46 -13.29 8.40
CA ARG A 160 0.80 -14.27 7.53
C ARG A 160 1.65 -14.62 6.30
N LYS A 161 2.28 -13.65 5.66
CA LYS A 161 3.15 -13.88 4.50
C LYS A 161 4.36 -14.75 4.88
N ILE A 162 5.00 -14.46 6.00
CA ILE A 162 6.14 -15.24 6.52
C ILE A 162 5.72 -16.68 6.83
N ASP A 163 4.58 -16.86 7.50
CA ASP A 163 4.03 -18.18 7.85
C ASP A 163 3.71 -19.01 6.59
N VAL A 164 3.00 -18.41 5.62
CA VAL A 164 2.72 -19.04 4.32
C VAL A 164 4.01 -19.39 3.60
N SER A 165 5.00 -18.49 3.56
CA SER A 165 6.29 -18.73 2.91
C SER A 165 6.98 -19.95 3.50
N LYS A 166 7.12 -20.00 4.83
CA LYS A 166 7.70 -21.16 5.53
C LYS A 166 6.96 -22.45 5.20
N LYS A 167 5.63 -22.40 5.06
CA LYS A 167 4.85 -23.60 4.76
C LYS A 167 4.99 -24.04 3.30
N LEU A 168 5.12 -23.09 2.37
CA LEU A 168 5.40 -23.37 0.97
C LEU A 168 6.79 -23.98 0.77
N ASP A 169 7.80 -23.55 1.54
CA ASP A 169 9.15 -24.13 1.47
C ASP A 169 9.15 -25.65 1.76
N HIS A 170 8.23 -26.11 2.62
CA HIS A 170 8.07 -27.54 2.93
C HIS A 170 7.09 -28.25 1.99
N ASN A 171 6.09 -27.53 1.47
CA ASN A 171 5.00 -28.08 0.65
C ASN A 171 4.73 -27.14 -0.55
N PRO A 172 5.53 -27.20 -1.62
CA PRO A 172 5.48 -26.22 -2.71
C PRO A 172 4.14 -26.19 -3.46
N HIS A 173 3.45 -27.32 -3.57
CA HIS A 173 2.18 -27.44 -4.29
C HIS A 173 0.94 -27.11 -3.44
N MET A 174 1.13 -26.57 -2.23
CA MET A 174 0.00 -26.21 -1.37
C MET A 174 -0.76 -25.00 -1.92
N SER A 175 -2.09 -25.12 -1.98
CA SER A 175 -2.94 -23.96 -2.23
C SER A 175 -2.91 -22.98 -1.05
N VAL A 176 -2.35 -21.79 -1.29
CA VAL A 176 -2.23 -20.70 -0.31
C VAL A 176 -3.62 -20.28 0.20
N ASN A 177 -4.61 -20.18 -0.69
CA ASN A 177 -5.96 -19.76 -0.32
C ASN A 177 -6.64 -20.76 0.61
N PHE A 178 -6.50 -22.06 0.31
CA PHE A 178 -7.06 -23.12 1.16
C PHE A 178 -6.39 -23.14 2.54
N TYR A 179 -5.07 -22.99 2.59
CA TYR A 179 -4.32 -22.90 3.84
C TYR A 179 -4.79 -21.74 4.72
N LEU A 180 -4.91 -20.54 4.14
CA LEU A 180 -5.39 -19.36 4.85
C LEU A 180 -6.83 -19.53 5.34
N LEU A 181 -7.70 -20.15 4.55
CA LEU A 181 -9.07 -20.45 4.96
C LEU A 181 -9.11 -21.42 6.13
N LYS A 182 -8.35 -22.52 6.05
CA LYS A 182 -8.22 -23.52 7.13
C LYS A 182 -7.76 -22.87 8.43
N MET A 183 -6.76 -22.00 8.36
CA MET A 183 -6.23 -21.30 9.54
C MET A 183 -7.24 -20.32 10.16
N LYS A 184 -8.02 -19.59 9.33
CA LYS A 184 -9.10 -18.74 9.83
C LYS A 184 -10.15 -19.54 10.59
N ILE A 185 -10.59 -20.66 10.01
CA ILE A 185 -11.59 -21.54 10.63
C ILE A 185 -11.06 -22.08 11.96
N LYS A 186 -9.81 -22.59 11.99
CA LYS A 186 -9.18 -23.11 13.21
C LYS A 186 -9.16 -22.08 14.34
N ASN A 187 -8.81 -20.82 14.05
CA ASN A 187 -8.77 -19.77 15.06
C ASN A 187 -10.16 -19.43 15.63
N ILE A 188 -11.22 -19.51 14.81
CA ILE A 188 -12.60 -19.33 15.28
C ILE A 188 -13.00 -20.44 16.27
N PHE A 189 -12.64 -21.69 15.96
CA PHE A 189 -12.95 -22.83 16.83
C PHE A 189 -12.16 -22.84 18.14
N ILE A 190 -10.90 -22.38 18.13
CA ILE A 190 -10.10 -22.26 19.35
C ILE A 190 -10.68 -21.18 20.26
N PHE A 191 -10.98 -20.00 19.71
CA PHE A 191 -11.58 -18.89 20.47
C PHE A 191 -12.89 -19.30 21.14
N ARG A 192 -13.75 -20.03 20.43
CA ARG A 192 -15.03 -20.54 20.96
C ARG A 192 -14.87 -21.61 22.06
N ARG A 193 -13.71 -22.26 22.17
CA ARG A 193 -13.43 -23.27 23.20
C ARG A 193 -12.91 -22.64 24.49
N ASP A 194 -12.24 -21.50 24.39
CA ASP A 194 -11.70 -20.75 25.53
C ASP A 194 -12.78 -19.90 26.22
N ASP A 195 -13.89 -19.57 25.53
CA ASP A 195 -15.05 -18.87 26.11
C ASP A 195 -16.02 -19.78 26.92
N HIS A 196 -15.74 -21.10 26.97
CA HIS A 196 -16.60 -22.11 27.61
C HIS A 196 -15.91 -22.87 28.76
N ASN A 197 -14.74 -22.40 29.21
CA ASN A 197 -14.03 -22.83 30.42
C ASN A 197 -13.87 -21.65 31.38
#